data_AF-A0A815FSX5-F1
#
_entry.id   AF-A0A815FSX5-F1
#
_cell.length_a   1.000
_cell.length_b   1.000
_cell.length_c   1.000
_cell.angle_alpha   90.00
_cell.angle_beta   90.00
_cell.angle_gamma   90.00
#
_symmetry.space_group_name_H-M   'P 1'
#
loop_
_entity.id
_entity.type
_entity.pdbx_description
1 polymer ?
#
loop_
_entity_poly.entity_id
_entity_poly.type
_entity_poly.pdbx_seq_one_letter_code
_entity_poly.pdbx_strand_id
1 'polypeptide(L)'
;EYITDVNCMYERLRELNQKLTHTGVEHLTGYISKLKTFTGEHSISDPLKTLADVCEGRRGKNPSRTLQYNSQLPLTSFIDIIQPESETAVYLQSLIVYVPFNNIVKHILTETFTEWTNNHAKLQMTLFYNRSLSDVLATLSENLSQVGNIGSKIMTSLHREQEITTEQVWRYTDKLNKMEHEVFEVRLSAVAVIRKLLEEIEVDKTD
;
A
#
# COMPACT_ATOMS: atom_id res chain seq x y z
N GLU A 1 -5.15 22.81 -25.50
CA GLU A 1 -5.59 21.47 -25.05
C GLU A 1 -5.12 21.27 -23.62
N TYR A 2 -6.03 20.90 -22.72
CA TYR A 2 -5.68 20.67 -21.32
C TYR A 2 -5.29 19.21 -21.15
N ILE A 3 -4.02 18.95 -20.86
CA ILE A 3 -3.54 17.62 -20.49
C ILE A 3 -3.95 17.39 -19.03
N THR A 4 -5.16 16.86 -18.83
CA THR A 4 -5.75 16.61 -17.49
C THR A 4 -5.98 15.13 -17.20
N ASP A 5 -5.56 14.24 -18.10
CA ASP A 5 -5.63 12.80 -17.88
C ASP A 5 -4.58 12.37 -16.84
N VAL A 6 -5.08 12.01 -15.66
CA VAL A 6 -4.28 11.61 -14.50
C VAL A 6 -3.58 10.25 -14.73
N ASN A 7 -4.20 9.32 -15.43
CA ASN A 7 -3.59 8.00 -15.68
C ASN A 7 -2.42 8.13 -16.66
N CYS A 8 -2.64 8.85 -17.75
CA CYS A 8 -1.58 9.18 -18.70
C CYS A 8 -0.42 9.93 -18.01
N MET A 9 -0.74 10.78 -17.03
CA MET A 9 0.27 11.44 -16.21
C MET A 9 1.11 10.44 -15.40
N TYR A 10 0.50 9.50 -14.67
CA TYR A 10 1.25 8.51 -13.86
C TYR A 10 2.07 7.55 -14.71
N GLU A 11 1.58 7.12 -15.87
CA GLU A 11 2.35 6.28 -16.80
C GLU A 11 3.64 6.98 -17.24
N ARG A 12 3.51 8.23 -17.69
CA ARG A 12 4.66 9.04 -18.12
C ARG A 12 5.60 9.37 -16.96
N LEU A 13 5.04 9.63 -15.77
CA LEU A 13 5.82 9.91 -14.58
C LEU A 13 6.69 8.72 -14.17
N ARG A 14 6.15 7.50 -14.23
CA ARG A 14 6.91 6.27 -13.92
C ARG A 14 8.12 6.10 -14.83
N GLU A 15 7.96 6.31 -16.13
CA GLU A 15 9.09 6.28 -17.07
C GLU A 15 10.12 7.38 -16.78
N LEU A 16 9.65 8.60 -16.45
CA LEU A 16 10.52 9.72 -16.12
C LEU A 16 11.33 9.44 -14.85
N ASN A 17 10.69 8.92 -13.80
CA ASN A 17 11.35 8.55 -12.54
C ASN A 17 12.50 7.56 -12.79
N GLN A 18 12.28 6.53 -13.62
CA GLN A 18 13.34 5.60 -14.00
C GLN A 18 14.48 6.29 -14.75
N LYS A 19 14.18 7.16 -15.72
CA LYS A 19 15.21 7.91 -16.48
C LYS A 19 16.04 8.81 -15.56
N LEU A 20 15.43 9.46 -14.57
CA LEU A 20 16.12 10.34 -13.63
C LEU A 20 17.18 9.61 -12.79
N THR A 21 17.03 8.31 -12.53
CA THR A 21 18.07 7.55 -11.80
C THR A 21 19.42 7.52 -12.55
N HIS A 22 19.40 7.59 -13.88
CA HIS A 22 20.61 7.65 -14.72
C HIS A 22 21.30 9.02 -14.68
N THR A 23 20.65 10.04 -14.12
CA THR A 23 21.20 11.40 -14.00
C THR A 23 21.87 11.66 -12.64
N GLY A 24 21.89 10.67 -11.76
CA GLY A 24 22.40 10.78 -10.39
C GLY A 24 21.34 11.19 -9.36
N VAL A 25 20.06 11.31 -9.75
CA VAL A 25 18.96 11.58 -8.81
C VAL A 25 18.61 10.30 -8.04
N GLU A 26 18.79 10.32 -6.73
CA GLU A 26 18.70 9.13 -5.87
C GLU A 26 17.32 8.87 -5.27
N HIS A 27 16.24 9.47 -5.77
CA HIS A 27 14.90 9.30 -5.21
C HIS A 27 14.45 7.82 -5.09
N LEU A 28 14.77 6.96 -6.07
CA LEU A 28 14.45 5.52 -6.01
C LEU A 28 15.55 4.69 -5.32
N THR A 29 16.83 4.96 -5.60
CA THR A 29 17.95 4.20 -5.02
C THR A 29 18.13 4.51 -3.53
N GLY A 30 18.01 5.78 -3.17
CA GLY A 30 18.04 6.26 -1.80
C GLY A 30 16.85 5.75 -0.96
N TYR A 31 15.67 5.55 -1.55
CA TYR A 31 14.54 4.91 -0.88
C TYR A 31 14.89 3.49 -0.39
N ILE A 32 15.46 2.66 -1.26
CA ILE A 32 15.89 1.30 -0.91
C ILE A 32 17.00 1.32 0.14
N SER A 33 17.99 2.21 -0.01
CA SER A 33 19.07 2.35 0.98
C SER A 33 18.53 2.75 2.35
N LYS A 34 17.59 3.72 2.41
CA LYS A 34 16.94 4.14 3.66
C LYS A 34 16.17 3.00 4.34
N LEU A 35 15.43 2.20 3.58
CA LEU A 35 14.73 1.02 4.12
C LEU A 35 15.70 -0.01 4.74
N LYS A 36 16.86 -0.22 4.10
CA LYS A 36 17.90 -1.12 4.63
C LYS A 36 18.56 -0.58 5.90
N THR A 37 18.86 0.72 5.91
CA THR A 37 19.42 1.38 7.11
C THR A 37 18.42 1.31 8.27
N PHE A 38 17.13 1.48 7.97
CA PHE A 38 16.06 1.43 8.97
C PHE A 38 15.91 0.07 9.65
N THR A 39 16.26 -1.04 8.99
CA THR A 39 16.20 -2.40 9.56
C THR A 39 17.51 -2.93 10.14
N GLY A 40 18.60 -2.16 10.06
CA GLY A 40 19.88 -2.51 10.66
C GLY A 40 20.70 -3.56 9.90
N GLU A 41 20.73 -3.49 8.56
CA GLU A 41 21.57 -4.33 7.65
C GLU A 41 21.33 -5.85 7.68
N HIS A 42 20.50 -6.37 8.60
CA HIS A 42 20.09 -7.76 8.61
C HIS A 42 19.00 -7.99 7.56
N SER A 43 19.36 -8.69 6.48
CA SER A 43 18.54 -8.96 5.28
C SER A 43 17.07 -9.30 5.55
N ILE A 44 16.20 -8.29 5.58
CA ILE A 44 14.77 -8.36 5.26
C ILE A 44 14.36 -7.01 4.63
N SER A 45 14.60 -6.86 3.33
CA SER A 45 14.17 -5.68 2.54
C SER A 45 12.78 -5.87 1.95
N ASP A 46 12.45 -7.07 1.46
CA ASP A 46 11.28 -7.24 0.59
C ASP A 46 9.95 -7.07 1.33
N PRO A 47 9.68 -7.73 2.48
CA PRO A 47 8.43 -7.53 3.21
C PRO A 47 8.24 -6.10 3.76
N LEU A 48 9.34 -5.45 4.15
CA LEU A 48 9.27 -4.06 4.60
C LEU A 48 8.99 -3.13 3.42
N LYS A 49 9.64 -3.38 2.27
CA LYS A 49 9.38 -2.63 1.04
C LYS A 49 7.94 -2.83 0.58
N THR A 50 7.42 -4.05 0.57
CA THR A 50 6.02 -4.35 0.23
C THR A 50 5.06 -3.56 1.12
N LEU A 51 5.34 -3.45 2.42
CA LEU A 51 4.57 -2.60 3.34
C LEU A 51 4.71 -1.10 3.00
N ALA A 52 5.94 -0.63 2.82
CA ALA A 52 6.26 0.77 2.57
C ALA A 52 5.69 1.28 1.25
N ASP A 53 5.70 0.44 0.21
CA ASP A 53 5.19 0.76 -1.13
C ASP A 53 3.68 1.00 -1.14
N VAL A 54 2.95 0.52 -0.12
CA VAL A 54 1.50 0.71 0.06
C VAL A 54 1.16 1.54 1.31
N CYS A 55 2.15 2.29 1.80
CA CYS A 55 1.98 3.27 2.86
C CYS A 55 2.23 4.68 2.31
N GLU A 56 1.46 5.64 2.80
CA GLU A 56 1.58 7.05 2.46
C GLU A 56 1.78 7.88 3.73
N GLY A 57 2.73 8.81 3.69
CA GLY A 57 2.95 9.74 4.79
C GLY A 57 1.78 10.71 4.92
N ARG A 58 0.96 10.56 5.97
CA ARG A 58 -0.10 11.50 6.29
C ARG A 58 0.42 12.49 7.32
N ARG A 59 0.91 13.64 6.88
CA ARG A 59 1.21 14.76 7.79
C ARG A 59 -0.10 15.26 8.40
N GLY A 60 -0.49 14.66 9.52
CA GLY A 60 -1.68 15.03 10.25
C GLY A 60 -1.58 16.47 10.75
N LYS A 61 -2.67 17.24 10.61
CA LYS A 61 -2.79 18.58 11.21
C LYS A 61 -3.26 18.51 12.67
N ASN A 62 -2.83 17.53 13.48
CA ASN A 62 -3.18 17.46 14.91
C ASN A 62 -1.98 17.85 15.79
N PRO A 63 -1.91 19.11 16.25
CA PRO A 63 -0.81 19.58 17.10
C PRO A 63 -0.62 18.76 18.38
N SER A 64 -1.69 18.11 18.86
CA SER A 64 -1.70 17.38 20.14
C SER A 64 -1.09 15.97 20.08
N ARG A 65 -0.88 15.41 18.88
CA ARG A 65 -0.36 14.04 18.68
C ARG A 65 0.78 13.94 17.68
N THR A 66 1.09 15.03 16.98
CA THR A 66 2.21 15.10 16.06
C THR A 66 3.46 15.40 16.88
N LEU A 67 4.54 14.64 16.68
CA LEU A 67 5.85 15.03 17.21
C LEU A 67 6.13 16.49 16.83
N GLN A 68 6.62 17.29 17.77
CA GLN A 68 7.04 18.66 17.46
C GLN A 68 8.29 18.59 16.58
N TYR A 69 8.08 18.47 15.26
CA TYR A 69 9.14 18.48 14.27
C TYR A 69 9.94 19.78 14.39
N ASN A 70 11.23 19.66 14.69
CA ASN A 70 12.18 20.76 14.71
C ASN A 70 13.41 20.34 13.90
N SER A 71 14.29 21.29 13.60
CA SER A 71 15.47 21.04 12.76
C SER A 71 16.52 20.11 13.37
N GLN A 72 16.35 19.71 14.64
CA GLN A 72 17.24 18.80 15.35
C GLN A 72 16.71 17.36 15.38
N LEU A 73 15.46 17.13 14.98
CA LEU A 73 14.91 15.78 14.93
C LEU A 73 15.46 15.00 13.73
N PRO A 74 15.95 13.77 13.94
CA PRO A 74 16.45 12.94 12.86
C PRO A 74 15.30 12.50 11.94
N LEU A 75 15.45 12.75 10.64
CA LEU A 75 14.49 12.35 9.60
C LEU A 75 14.70 10.89 9.18
N THR A 76 14.63 10.00 10.16
CA THR A 76 14.92 8.56 10.02
C THR A 76 13.74 7.68 10.42
N SER A 77 12.57 8.27 10.68
CA SER A 77 11.36 7.53 11.03
C SER A 77 10.75 6.88 9.79
N PHE A 78 9.87 5.89 9.96
CA PHE A 78 9.21 5.23 8.83
C PHE A 78 8.50 6.22 7.89
N ILE A 79 7.83 7.23 8.45
CA ILE A 79 7.17 8.29 7.67
C ILE A 79 8.15 9.12 6.81
N ASP A 80 9.41 9.22 7.20
CA ASP A 80 10.44 9.96 6.45
C ASP A 80 11.03 9.12 5.29
N ILE A 81 10.72 7.83 5.27
CA ILE A 81 11.20 6.86 4.27
C ILE A 81 10.12 6.58 3.23
N ILE A 82 8.87 6.40 3.64
CA ILE A 82 7.76 6.12 2.72
C ILE A 82 7.50 7.26 1.75
N GLN A 83 6.93 6.92 0.60
CA GLN A 83 6.61 7.90 -0.44
C GLN A 83 5.38 8.74 -0.05
N PRO A 84 5.28 9.97 -0.59
CA PRO A 84 4.09 10.82 -0.36
C PRO A 84 2.82 10.21 -0.95
N GLU A 85 2.94 9.46 -2.03
CA GLU A 85 1.86 8.73 -2.69
C GLU A 85 2.35 7.33 -3.07
N SER A 86 1.45 6.34 -2.93
CA SER A 86 1.77 4.96 -3.27
C SER A 86 1.57 4.71 -4.76
N GLU A 87 2.67 4.73 -5.54
CA GLU A 87 2.63 4.34 -6.96
C GLU A 87 2.05 2.93 -7.16
N THR A 88 2.30 2.01 -6.21
CA THR A 88 1.75 0.65 -6.22
C THR A 88 0.24 0.65 -6.09
N ALA A 89 -0.33 1.39 -5.14
CA ALA A 89 -1.78 1.46 -4.98
C ALA A 89 -2.46 2.18 -6.14
N VAL A 90 -1.85 3.24 -6.69
CA VAL A 90 -2.33 3.92 -7.89
C VAL A 90 -2.35 2.96 -9.08
N TYR A 91 -1.27 2.22 -9.29
CA TYR A 91 -1.19 1.22 -10.36
C TYR A 91 -2.27 0.14 -10.24
N LEU A 92 -2.45 -0.45 -9.07
CA LEU A 92 -3.45 -1.50 -8.87
C LEU A 92 -4.88 -0.98 -9.07
N GLN A 93 -5.18 0.23 -8.60
CA GLN A 93 -6.47 0.87 -8.90
C GLN A 93 -6.66 1.10 -10.40
N SER A 94 -5.60 1.51 -11.12
CA SER A 94 -5.69 1.71 -12.56
C SER A 94 -5.96 0.40 -13.33
N LEU A 95 -5.37 -0.72 -12.88
CA LEU A 95 -5.66 -2.04 -13.42
C LEU A 95 -7.11 -2.48 -13.19
N ILE A 96 -7.70 -2.09 -12.06
CA ILE A 96 -9.08 -2.44 -11.70
C ILE A 96 -10.08 -1.68 -12.58
N VAL A 97 -9.83 -0.38 -12.84
CA VAL A 97 -10.80 0.51 -13.48
C VAL A 97 -10.66 0.57 -15.01
N TYR A 98 -9.42 0.64 -15.51
CA TYR A 98 -9.17 1.04 -16.90
C TYR A 98 -8.71 -0.10 -17.80
N VAL A 99 -8.37 -1.25 -17.22
CA VAL A 99 -7.93 -2.42 -17.97
C VAL A 99 -9.05 -3.46 -17.92
N PRO A 100 -9.40 -4.09 -19.07
CA PRO A 100 -10.38 -5.18 -19.08
C PRO A 100 -10.02 -6.23 -18.03
N PHE A 101 -10.96 -6.57 -17.16
CA PHE A 101 -10.76 -7.45 -16.00
C PHE A 101 -10.58 -8.93 -16.41
N ASN A 102 -9.51 -9.19 -17.14
CA ASN A 102 -9.16 -10.45 -17.77
C ASN A 102 -8.29 -11.33 -16.84
N ASN A 103 -7.90 -12.50 -17.32
CA ASN A 103 -7.10 -13.45 -16.52
C ASN A 103 -5.73 -12.90 -16.09
N ILE A 104 -5.14 -11.98 -16.86
CA ILE A 104 -3.84 -11.36 -16.52
C ILE A 104 -4.03 -10.43 -15.32
N VAL A 105 -5.02 -9.53 -15.36
CA VAL A 105 -5.34 -8.62 -14.25
C VAL A 105 -5.71 -9.43 -13.00
N LYS A 106 -6.56 -10.46 -13.14
CA LYS A 106 -6.93 -11.35 -12.03
C LYS A 106 -5.71 -12.04 -11.42
N HIS A 107 -4.77 -12.50 -12.24
CA HIS A 107 -3.54 -13.12 -11.75
C HIS A 107 -2.66 -12.13 -10.98
N ILE A 108 -2.42 -10.93 -11.52
CA ILE A 108 -1.65 -9.86 -10.85
C ILE A 108 -2.24 -9.55 -9.47
N LEU A 109 -3.56 -9.31 -9.40
CA LEU A 109 -4.23 -9.01 -8.13
C LEU A 109 -4.16 -10.18 -7.15
N THR A 110 -4.31 -11.42 -7.63
CA THR A 110 -4.23 -12.62 -6.79
C THR A 110 -2.83 -12.77 -6.17
N GLU A 111 -1.77 -12.58 -6.96
CA GLU A 111 -0.39 -12.62 -6.46
C GLU A 111 -0.13 -11.51 -5.46
N THR A 112 -0.54 -10.27 -5.78
CA THR A 112 -0.40 -9.11 -4.86
C THR A 112 -1.11 -9.34 -3.53
N PHE A 113 -2.36 -9.79 -3.53
CA PHE A 113 -3.10 -10.02 -2.29
C PHE A 113 -2.55 -11.20 -1.48
N THR A 114 -1.99 -12.21 -2.16
CA THR A 114 -1.27 -13.31 -1.52
C THR A 114 0.02 -12.81 -0.87
N GLU A 115 0.76 -11.93 -1.53
CA GLU A 115 1.95 -11.30 -0.98
C GLU A 115 1.61 -10.49 0.28
N TRP A 116 0.58 -9.63 0.21
CA TRP A 116 0.13 -8.82 1.34
C TRP A 116 -0.33 -9.68 2.53
N THR A 117 -1.11 -10.73 2.28
CA THR A 117 -1.55 -11.70 3.30
C THR A 117 -0.38 -12.30 4.07
N ASN A 118 0.70 -12.63 3.36
CA ASN A 118 1.87 -13.27 3.98
C ASN A 118 2.88 -12.26 4.53
N ASN A 119 2.67 -10.95 4.30
CA ASN A 119 3.66 -9.92 4.60
C ASN A 119 3.99 -9.85 6.10
N HIS A 120 2.96 -9.88 6.95
CA HIS A 120 3.15 -9.78 8.40
C HIS A 120 4.01 -10.91 8.95
N ALA A 121 3.70 -12.16 8.60
CA ALA A 121 4.48 -13.32 9.04
C ALA A 121 5.96 -13.21 8.60
N LYS A 122 6.23 -12.71 7.39
CA LYS A 122 7.60 -12.50 6.90
C LYS A 122 8.32 -11.36 7.63
N LEU A 123 7.58 -10.36 8.12
CA LEU A 123 8.14 -9.20 8.81
C LEU A 123 8.35 -9.42 10.32
N GLN A 124 7.70 -10.43 10.93
CA GLN A 124 7.77 -10.68 12.37
C GLN A 124 9.20 -10.82 12.90
N MET A 125 10.08 -11.52 12.18
CA MET A 125 11.49 -11.64 12.57
C MET A 125 12.20 -10.29 12.58
N THR A 126 11.95 -9.42 11.58
CA THR A 126 12.51 -8.06 11.53
C THR A 126 12.05 -7.21 12.71
N LEU A 127 10.75 -7.28 13.03
CA LEU A 127 10.13 -6.51 14.12
C LEU A 127 10.64 -6.97 15.48
N PHE A 128 10.89 -8.27 15.65
CA PHE A 128 11.42 -8.83 16.89
C PHE A 128 12.81 -8.28 17.26
N TYR A 129 13.71 -8.19 16.28
CA TYR A 129 15.08 -7.70 16.51
C TYR A 129 15.17 -6.18 16.62
N ASN A 130 14.17 -5.44 16.14
CA ASN A 130 14.17 -3.99 16.11
C ASN A 130 13.01 -3.41 16.96
N ARG A 131 13.12 -3.51 18.29
CA ARG A 131 12.07 -3.06 19.24
C ARG A 131 11.66 -1.60 19.12
N SER A 132 12.52 -0.71 18.62
CA SER A 132 12.17 0.70 18.36
C SER A 132 11.21 0.87 17.18
N LEU A 133 11.06 -0.15 16.34
CA LEU A 133 10.19 -0.17 15.16
C LEU A 133 8.79 -0.74 15.47
N SER A 134 8.54 -1.20 16.70
CA SER A 134 7.64 -2.34 16.93
C SER A 134 6.17 -2.06 16.66
N ASP A 135 5.58 -1.05 17.29
CA ASP A 135 4.12 -1.06 17.43
C ASP A 135 3.42 -0.53 16.18
N VAL A 136 3.92 0.59 15.63
CA VAL A 136 3.34 1.18 14.41
C VAL A 136 3.51 0.26 13.20
N LEU A 137 4.71 -0.30 12.99
CA LEU A 137 4.92 -1.22 11.87
C LEU A 137 4.21 -2.56 12.06
N ALA A 138 4.13 -3.07 13.30
CA ALA A 138 3.36 -4.28 13.56
C ALA A 138 1.89 -4.06 13.21
N THR A 139 1.28 -2.96 13.66
CA THR A 139 -0.10 -2.61 13.33
C THR A 139 -0.28 -2.42 11.82
N LEU A 140 0.57 -1.64 11.15
CA LEU A 140 0.49 -1.45 9.70
C LEU A 140 0.63 -2.77 8.93
N SER A 141 1.56 -3.62 9.34
CA SER A 141 1.81 -4.89 8.68
C SER A 141 0.69 -5.90 8.90
N GLU A 142 0.12 -5.95 10.10
CA GLU A 142 -1.05 -6.77 10.42
C GLU A 142 -2.26 -6.30 9.61
N ASN A 143 -2.48 -4.98 9.53
CA ASN A 143 -3.52 -4.40 8.71
C ASN A 143 -3.33 -4.73 7.22
N LEU A 144 -2.10 -4.65 6.70
CA LEU A 144 -1.82 -5.07 5.32
C LEU A 144 -2.14 -6.56 5.09
N SER A 145 -1.80 -7.44 6.04
CA SER A 145 -2.19 -8.84 6.00
C SER A 145 -3.70 -9.04 5.95
N GLN A 146 -4.45 -8.27 6.75
CA GLN A 146 -5.91 -8.31 6.72
C GLN A 146 -6.51 -7.78 5.41
N VAL A 147 -5.93 -6.71 4.85
CA VAL A 147 -6.30 -6.17 3.52
C VAL A 147 -6.06 -7.23 2.45
N GLY A 148 -4.89 -7.87 2.44
CA GLY A 148 -4.57 -8.98 1.54
C GLY A 148 -5.58 -10.12 1.67
N ASN A 149 -5.91 -10.53 2.90
CA ASN A 149 -6.91 -11.58 3.14
C ASN A 149 -8.30 -11.23 2.61
N ILE A 150 -8.72 -9.97 2.69
CA ILE A 150 -9.99 -9.51 2.11
C ILE A 150 -9.91 -9.61 0.57
N GLY A 151 -8.83 -9.09 -0.02
CA GLY A 151 -8.59 -9.19 -1.46
C GLY A 151 -8.60 -10.62 -1.97
N SER A 152 -7.86 -11.53 -1.32
CA SER A 152 -7.83 -12.96 -1.70
C SER A 152 -9.20 -13.63 -1.60
N LYS A 153 -10.05 -13.26 -0.63
CA LYS A 153 -11.43 -13.76 -0.53
C LYS A 153 -12.29 -13.28 -1.69
N ILE A 154 -12.18 -12.00 -2.05
CA ILE A 154 -12.86 -11.42 -3.22
C ILE A 154 -12.43 -12.18 -4.49
N MET A 155 -11.13 -12.34 -4.71
CA MET A 155 -10.60 -13.06 -5.88
C MET A 155 -11.07 -14.52 -5.93
N THR A 156 -11.16 -15.18 -4.78
CA THR A 156 -11.68 -16.56 -4.69
C THR A 156 -13.16 -16.61 -5.10
N SER A 157 -13.99 -15.67 -4.64
CA SER A 157 -15.39 -15.56 -5.04
C SER A 157 -15.52 -15.33 -6.55
N LEU A 158 -14.75 -14.39 -7.11
CA LEU A 158 -14.75 -14.12 -8.55
C LEU A 158 -14.31 -15.32 -9.40
N HIS A 159 -13.31 -16.07 -8.95
CA HIS A 159 -12.86 -17.27 -9.66
C HIS A 159 -13.90 -18.40 -9.64
N ARG A 160 -14.70 -18.47 -8.57
CA ARG A 160 -15.77 -19.47 -8.42
C ARG A 160 -17.12 -18.99 -8.95
N GLU A 161 -17.17 -17.81 -9.57
CA GLU A 161 -18.41 -17.16 -10.01
C GLU A 161 -19.44 -17.06 -8.86
N GLN A 162 -18.94 -16.91 -7.63
CA GLN A 162 -19.76 -16.76 -6.43
C GLN A 162 -20.06 -15.29 -6.19
N GLU A 163 -21.33 -15.01 -5.98
CA GLU A 163 -21.77 -13.67 -5.64
C GLU A 163 -21.25 -13.26 -4.26
N ILE A 164 -20.65 -12.06 -4.18
CA ILE A 164 -20.32 -11.42 -2.89
C ILE A 164 -21.58 -10.76 -2.36
N THR A 165 -22.03 -11.16 -1.16
CA THR A 165 -23.27 -10.67 -0.57
C THR A 165 -23.11 -9.27 0.03
N THR A 166 -24.21 -8.52 0.16
CA THR A 166 -24.23 -7.20 0.81
C THR A 166 -23.67 -7.24 2.24
N GLU A 167 -23.93 -8.31 2.99
CA GLU A 167 -23.36 -8.52 4.34
C GLU A 167 -21.83 -8.63 4.28
N GLN A 168 -21.30 -9.36 3.30
CA GLN A 168 -19.85 -9.47 3.10
C GLN A 168 -19.24 -8.12 2.75
N VAL A 169 -19.83 -7.36 1.82
CA VAL A 169 -19.37 -6.01 1.45
C VAL A 169 -19.36 -5.09 2.66
N TRP A 170 -20.44 -5.06 3.44
CA TRP A 170 -20.53 -4.26 4.66
C TRP A 170 -19.42 -4.63 5.65
N ARG A 171 -19.22 -5.94 5.90
CA ARG A 171 -18.20 -6.43 6.84
C ARG A 171 -16.79 -6.10 6.36
N TYR A 172 -16.51 -6.18 5.07
CA TYR A 172 -15.21 -5.77 4.52
C TYR A 172 -15.01 -4.26 4.66
N THR A 173 -16.02 -3.46 4.33
CA THR A 173 -15.96 -2.01 4.42
C THR A 173 -15.74 -1.52 5.85
N ASP A 174 -16.42 -2.09 6.85
CA ASP A 174 -16.21 -1.76 8.27
C ASP A 174 -14.76 -2.04 8.72
N LYS A 175 -14.21 -3.19 8.34
CA LYS A 175 -12.81 -3.53 8.63
C LYS A 175 -11.83 -2.56 7.98
N LEU A 176 -12.03 -2.27 6.69
CA LEU A 176 -11.19 -1.32 5.93
C LEU A 176 -11.23 0.08 6.54
N ASN A 177 -12.40 0.55 7.00
CA ASN A 177 -12.55 1.84 7.67
C ASN A 177 -11.71 1.94 8.94
N LYS A 178 -11.66 0.87 9.74
CA LYS A 178 -10.85 0.83 10.97
C LYS A 178 -9.36 0.89 10.65
N MET A 179 -8.90 0.04 9.72
CA MET A 179 -7.49 -0.05 9.33
C MET A 179 -6.94 1.27 8.76
N GLU A 180 -7.76 2.03 8.01
CA GLU A 180 -7.35 3.30 7.40
C GLU A 180 -7.06 4.41 8.42
N HIS A 181 -7.62 4.32 9.64
CA HIS A 181 -7.54 5.37 10.66
C HIS A 181 -6.74 4.98 11.90
N GLU A 182 -6.30 3.73 11.98
CA GLU A 182 -5.65 3.17 13.19
C GLU A 182 -4.25 3.75 13.43
N VAL A 183 -3.53 4.11 12.36
CA VAL A 183 -2.21 4.73 12.43
C VAL A 183 -2.30 6.18 11.94
N PHE A 184 -2.01 7.13 12.83
CA PHE A 184 -2.37 8.53 12.59
C PHE A 184 -1.54 9.23 11.51
N GLU A 185 -0.24 8.98 11.50
CA GLU A 185 0.74 9.66 10.63
C GLU A 185 1.01 8.89 9.33
N VAL A 186 0.53 7.65 9.21
CA VAL A 186 0.74 6.80 8.04
C VAL A 186 -0.59 6.23 7.60
N ARG A 187 -0.94 6.46 6.33
CA ARG A 187 -2.11 5.88 5.71
C ARG A 187 -1.71 4.60 4.98
N LEU A 188 -2.49 3.53 5.16
CA LEU A 188 -2.34 2.30 4.40
C LEU A 188 -3.15 2.40 3.09
N SER A 189 -2.49 2.79 1.98
CA SER A 189 -3.13 3.02 0.68
C SER A 189 -3.69 1.74 0.06
N ALA A 190 -3.19 0.56 0.46
CA ALA A 190 -3.73 -0.74 0.07
C ALA A 190 -5.25 -0.88 0.34
N VAL A 191 -5.77 -0.16 1.34
CA VAL A 191 -7.22 -0.08 1.61
C VAL A 191 -8.00 0.45 0.41
N ALA A 192 -7.50 1.49 -0.26
CA ALA A 192 -8.16 2.10 -1.42
C ALA A 192 -8.26 1.13 -2.60
N VAL A 193 -7.27 0.25 -2.78
CA VAL A 193 -7.27 -0.78 -3.82
C VAL A 193 -8.45 -1.75 -3.63
N ILE A 194 -8.67 -2.22 -2.40
CA ILE A 194 -9.79 -3.14 -2.12
C ILE A 194 -11.14 -2.43 -2.24
N ARG A 195 -11.25 -1.16 -1.81
CA ARG A 195 -12.48 -0.39 -2.02
C ARG A 195 -12.82 -0.26 -3.50
N LYS A 196 -11.82 0.07 -4.31
CA LYS A 196 -12.01 0.18 -5.76
C LYS A 196 -12.47 -1.14 -6.36
N LEU A 197 -11.87 -2.25 -5.94
CA LEU A 197 -12.29 -3.59 -6.38
C LEU A 197 -13.74 -3.91 -5.99
N LEU A 198 -14.18 -3.54 -4.78
CA LEU A 198 -15.57 -3.73 -4.35
C LEU A 198 -16.55 -2.88 -5.17
N GLU A 199 -16.19 -1.63 -5.45
CA GLU A 199 -17.00 -0.71 -6.27
C GLU A 199 -17.25 -1.28 -7.68
N GLU A 200 -16.20 -1.74 -8.37
CA GLU A 200 -16.36 -2.31 -9.73
C GLU A 200 -17.23 -3.58 -9.73
N ILE A 201 -17.11 -4.44 -8.70
CA ILE A 201 -17.92 -5.66 -8.60
C ILE A 201 -19.40 -5.33 -8.32
N GLU A 202 -19.70 -4.22 -7.64
CA GLU A 202 -21.08 -3.78 -7.44
C GLU A 202 -21.70 -3.19 -8.71
N VAL A 203 -20.91 -2.43 -9.50
CA VAL A 203 -21.37 -1.84 -10.77
C VAL A 203 -21.75 -2.92 -11.80
N ASP A 204 -20.93 -3.98 -11.92
CA ASP A 204 -21.20 -5.12 -12.82
C ASP A 204 -22.51 -5.88 -12.51
N LYS A 205 -23.10 -5.68 -11.32
CA LYS A 205 -24.39 -6.31 -10.95
C LYS A 205 -25.61 -5.45 -11.24
N THR A 206 -25.41 -4.16 -11.55
CA THR A 206 -26.50 -3.20 -11.78
C THR A 206 -26.80 -2.92 -13.26
N ASP A 207 -25.97 -3.43 -14.17
CA ASP A 207 -26.15 -3.41 -15.63
C ASP A 207 -26.68 -4.76 -16.17
#